data_AF-A0A3M1HBB0-F1
#
_entry.id   AF-A0A3M1HBB0-F1
#
_cell.length_a   1.000
_cell.length_b   1.000
_cell.length_c   1.000
_cell.angle_alpha   90.00
_cell.angle_beta   90.00
_cell.angle_gamma   90.00
#
_symmetry.space_group_name_H-M   'P 1'
#
loop_
_entity.id
_entity.type
_entity.pdbx_description
1 polymer ?
#
loop_
_entity_poly.entity_id
_entity_poly.type
_entity_poly.pdbx_seq_one_letter_code
_entity_poly.pdbx_strand_id
1 'polypeptide(L)'
;NTVALLLSLNHIDYQKDCYLDTSPPHRALKKLLTGKLDCLFFTGGSPLAMLSGLSKKEGQKLDLLSLTKEEFGRSQFFFARLGLPRPYYWVKIPKTTYSWQTKDIFTLATPALLVGRIGHQEKTLFRLLEAIFSQSSSLRHPKWKGLKYSKVRKQLVRLPIPLHGSVRMYLYKQNLKQIQSHFDGFQKAIALYQQDNNKLPSSLMALVKAPKGLKTWKGPYLKMLPKDPWGNSYVLKVPGRWAMDYEILSLGRDGKKGGKGMDRDLSSWEGNLWMGQIQPVKGEKFSPEERKGDQEGD
;
A
#
# COMPACT_ATOMS: atom_id res chain seq x y z
N ASN A 1 -18.87 9.85 13.81
CA ASN A 1 -18.29 8.69 14.52
C ASN A 1 -17.01 9.03 15.28
N THR A 2 -15.92 9.54 14.68
CA THR A 2 -14.68 9.89 15.42
C THR A 2 -14.91 10.90 16.56
N VAL A 3 -15.68 11.96 16.29
CA VAL A 3 -15.96 13.03 17.27
C VAL A 3 -16.77 12.50 18.44
N ALA A 4 -17.84 11.74 18.15
CA ALA A 4 -18.65 11.09 19.17
C ALA A 4 -17.81 10.15 20.06
N LEU A 5 -16.87 9.39 19.47
CA LEU A 5 -15.95 8.56 20.25
C LEU A 5 -15.10 9.42 21.19
N LEU A 6 -14.44 10.47 20.69
CA LEU A 6 -13.58 11.33 21.52
C LEU A 6 -14.35 12.01 22.66
N LEU A 7 -15.58 12.46 22.39
CA LEU A 7 -16.44 13.06 23.41
C LEU A 7 -16.87 12.02 24.45
N SER A 8 -17.29 10.82 24.02
CA SER A 8 -17.69 9.74 24.92
C SER A 8 -16.55 9.23 25.81
N LEU A 9 -15.31 9.19 25.30
CA LEU A 9 -14.12 8.83 26.06
C LEU A 9 -13.80 9.83 27.18
N ASN A 10 -14.38 11.03 27.10
CA ASN A 10 -14.28 12.10 28.08
C ASN A 10 -15.62 12.38 28.78
N HIS A 11 -16.55 11.41 28.76
CA HIS A 11 -17.84 11.48 29.44
C HIS A 11 -18.75 12.64 28.97
N ILE A 12 -18.59 13.08 27.72
CA ILE A 12 -19.44 14.11 27.10
C ILE A 12 -20.43 13.41 26.16
N ASP A 13 -21.72 13.54 26.46
CA ASP A 13 -22.81 13.15 25.57
C ASP A 13 -23.15 14.32 24.64
N TYR A 14 -22.61 14.29 23.42
CA TYR A 14 -22.76 15.39 22.47
C TYR A 14 -24.22 15.70 22.08
N GLN A 15 -25.16 14.78 22.33
CA GLN A 15 -26.59 15.02 22.05
C GLN A 15 -27.28 15.80 23.17
N LYS A 16 -26.74 15.74 24.40
CA LYS A 16 -27.32 16.37 25.59
C LYS A 16 -26.52 17.58 26.05
N ASP A 17 -25.19 17.49 25.94
CA ASP A 17 -24.26 18.41 26.56
C ASP A 17 -23.75 19.49 25.59
N CYS A 18 -24.09 19.40 24.30
CA CYS A 18 -23.53 20.26 23.26
C CYS A 18 -24.58 20.79 22.27
N TYR A 19 -24.41 22.04 21.85
CA TYR A 19 -25.05 22.54 20.64
C TYR A 19 -24.24 22.07 19.40
N LEU A 20 -24.89 21.34 18.49
CA LEU A 20 -24.24 20.79 17.31
C LEU A 20 -24.41 21.72 16.10
N ASP A 21 -23.32 22.34 15.65
CA ASP A 21 -23.27 23.10 14.41
C ASP A 21 -22.74 22.23 13.26
N THR A 22 -23.54 22.04 12.22
CA THR A 22 -23.19 21.23 11.03
C THR A 22 -22.81 22.08 9.83
N SER A 23 -22.40 23.34 10.03
CA SER A 23 -22.00 24.22 8.94
C SER A 23 -20.77 23.69 8.20
N PRO A 24 -20.63 23.99 6.90
CA PRO A 24 -19.41 23.67 6.17
C PRO A 24 -18.15 24.21 6.88
N PRO A 25 -16.99 23.53 6.77
CA PRO A 25 -15.80 23.83 7.57
C PRO A 25 -15.34 25.29 7.54
N HIS A 26 -15.36 25.93 6.37
CA HIS A 26 -14.98 27.34 6.23
C HIS A 26 -15.93 28.30 6.99
N ARG A 27 -17.23 27.99 7.03
CA ARG A 27 -18.21 28.77 7.80
C ARG A 27 -18.07 28.50 9.29
N ALA A 28 -17.86 27.24 9.68
CA ALA A 28 -17.63 26.87 11.07
C ALA A 28 -16.37 27.53 11.64
N LEU A 29 -15.26 27.56 10.88
CA LEU A 29 -14.03 28.27 11.26
C LEU A 29 -14.28 29.76 11.47
N LYS A 30 -15.06 30.41 10.59
CA LYS A 30 -15.43 31.82 10.78
C LYS A 30 -16.24 32.02 12.07
N LYS A 31 -17.20 31.15 12.36
CA LYS A 31 -17.99 31.21 13.61
C LYS A 31 -17.09 31.02 14.84
N LEU A 32 -16.15 30.08 14.80
CA LEU A 32 -15.16 29.86 15.86
C LEU A 32 -14.31 31.12 16.10
N LEU A 33 -13.77 31.73 15.04
CA LEU A 33 -12.94 32.94 15.14
C LEU A 33 -13.69 34.17 15.66
N THR A 34 -15.01 34.20 15.53
CA THR A 34 -15.89 35.26 16.05
C THR A 34 -16.55 34.89 17.38
N GLY A 35 -16.18 33.79 18.02
CA GLY A 35 -16.75 33.35 19.30
C GLY A 35 -18.21 32.87 19.24
N LYS A 36 -18.71 32.52 18.06
CA LYS A 36 -20.05 31.90 17.89
C LYS A 36 -20.03 30.38 18.03
N LEU A 37 -18.84 29.79 18.05
CA LEU A 37 -18.59 28.39 18.38
C LEU A 37 -17.39 28.34 19.31
N ASP A 38 -17.40 27.41 20.26
CA ASP A 38 -16.30 27.19 21.20
C ASP A 38 -15.28 26.18 20.68
N CYS A 39 -15.72 25.25 19.82
CA CYS A 39 -14.89 24.17 19.31
C CYS A 39 -15.23 23.83 17.85
N LEU A 40 -14.24 23.34 17.11
CA LEU A 40 -14.38 22.80 15.76
C LEU A 40 -13.64 21.46 15.66
N PHE A 41 -14.37 20.41 15.31
CA PHE A 41 -13.78 19.14 14.94
C PHE A 41 -13.65 19.02 13.42
N PHE A 42 -12.46 18.67 12.94
CA PHE A 42 -12.25 18.43 11.52
C PHE A 42 -11.28 17.28 11.28
N THR A 43 -11.69 16.31 10.45
CA THR A 43 -10.82 15.22 9.99
C THR A 43 -10.36 15.51 8.57
N GLY A 44 -9.07 15.79 8.39
CA GLY A 44 -8.50 16.03 7.06
C GLY A 44 -6.99 15.85 7.01
N GLY A 45 -6.44 15.89 5.79
CA GLY A 45 -5.01 15.75 5.58
C GLY A 45 -4.26 17.00 6.06
N SER A 46 -3.31 16.81 6.97
CA SER A 46 -2.39 17.88 7.38
C SER A 46 -1.34 18.16 6.28
N PRO A 47 -1.00 19.44 6.00
CA PRO A 47 -1.62 20.65 6.57
C PRO A 47 -3.01 20.94 5.98
N LEU A 48 -3.92 21.44 6.81
CA LEU A 48 -5.26 21.84 6.39
C LEU A 48 -5.23 23.23 5.73
N ALA A 49 -5.67 23.33 4.48
CA ALA A 49 -5.66 24.58 3.72
C ALA A 49 -6.34 25.76 4.46
N MET A 50 -7.48 25.51 5.12
CA MET A 50 -8.20 26.54 5.88
C MET A 50 -7.45 27.03 7.14
N LEU A 51 -6.55 26.22 7.69
CA LEU A 51 -5.72 26.61 8.84
C LEU A 51 -4.40 27.24 8.37
N SER A 52 -3.84 26.76 7.27
CA SER A 52 -2.65 27.33 6.65
C SER A 52 -2.86 28.76 6.14
N GLY A 53 -4.09 29.10 5.73
CA GLY A 53 -4.44 30.43 5.25
C GLY A 53 -4.67 31.49 6.33
N LEU A 54 -4.64 31.13 7.62
CA LEU A 54 -4.87 32.08 8.71
C LEU A 54 -3.66 33.00 8.93
N SER A 55 -3.94 34.27 9.23
CA SER A 55 -2.92 35.18 9.72
C SER A 55 -2.44 34.76 11.12
N LYS A 56 -1.25 35.23 11.53
CA LYS A 56 -0.72 34.97 12.88
C LYS A 56 -1.69 35.41 13.98
N LYS A 57 -2.35 36.55 13.80
CA LYS A 57 -3.33 37.11 14.75
C LYS A 57 -4.60 36.26 14.85
N GLU A 58 -5.08 35.72 13.74
CA GLU A 58 -6.24 34.81 13.74
C GLU A 58 -5.88 33.46 14.35
N GLY A 59 -4.74 32.89 13.97
CA GLY A 59 -4.27 31.61 14.49
C GLY A 59 -4.01 31.63 16.00
N GLN A 60 -3.51 32.76 16.54
CA GLN A 60 -3.33 32.95 17.99
C GLN A 60 -4.63 32.94 18.80
N LYS A 61 -5.80 33.09 18.15
CA LYS A 61 -7.11 32.93 18.81
C LYS A 61 -7.54 31.47 18.94
N LEU A 62 -6.82 30.55 18.31
CA LEU A 62 -7.16 29.14 18.26
C LEU A 62 -6.16 28.35 19.13
N ASP A 63 -6.66 27.39 19.90
CA ASP A 63 -5.82 26.33 20.48
C ASP A 63 -6.07 25.02 19.74
N LEU A 64 -5.00 24.38 19.30
CA LEU A 64 -5.07 23.03 18.76
C LEU A 64 -4.98 22.06 19.94
N LEU A 65 -6.05 21.33 20.19
CA LEU A 65 -6.09 20.36 21.28
C LEU A 65 -5.27 19.11 20.92
N SER A 66 -4.36 18.74 21.82
CA SER A 66 -3.56 17.52 21.73
C SER A 66 -4.18 16.45 22.61
N LEU A 67 -4.22 15.22 22.10
CA LEU A 67 -4.56 14.05 22.89
C LEU A 67 -3.35 13.57 23.70
N THR A 68 -3.61 12.86 24.78
CA THR A 68 -2.63 12.12 25.57
C THR A 68 -2.52 10.66 25.09
N LYS A 69 -1.45 9.96 25.50
CA LYS A 69 -1.29 8.54 25.16
C LYS A 69 -2.35 7.69 25.88
N GLU A 70 -2.77 8.12 27.06
CA GLU A 70 -3.78 7.47 27.88
C GLU A 70 -5.15 7.53 27.18
N GLU A 71 -5.54 8.71 26.68
CA GLU A 71 -6.76 8.91 25.88
C GLU A 71 -6.73 8.07 24.60
N PHE A 72 -5.58 8.02 23.92
CA PHE A 72 -5.41 7.13 22.77
C PHE A 72 -5.57 5.66 23.17
N GLY A 73 -4.92 5.22 24.24
CA GLY A 73 -5.01 3.85 24.74
C GLY A 73 -6.46 3.43 25.05
N ARG A 74 -7.23 4.29 25.72
CA ARG A 74 -8.67 4.06 25.98
C ARG A 74 -9.46 3.88 24.68
N SER A 75 -9.17 4.71 23.66
CA SER A 75 -9.81 4.57 22.34
C SER A 75 -9.52 3.21 21.68
N GLN A 76 -8.28 2.72 21.78
CA GLN A 76 -7.88 1.45 21.18
C GLN A 76 -8.47 0.25 21.94
N PHE A 77 -8.54 0.35 23.27
CA PHE A 77 -9.17 -0.66 24.12
C PHE A 77 -10.66 -0.81 23.83
N PHE A 78 -11.37 0.30 23.60
CA PHE A 78 -12.78 0.29 23.22
C PHE A 78 -13.03 -0.56 21.96
N PHE A 79 -12.26 -0.34 20.89
CA PHE A 79 -12.39 -1.15 19.67
C PHE A 79 -12.00 -2.61 19.90
N ALA A 80 -10.93 -2.87 20.65
CA ALA A 80 -10.50 -4.23 20.97
C ALA A 80 -11.58 -5.01 21.74
N ARG A 81 -12.21 -4.39 22.75
CA ARG A 81 -13.29 -4.99 23.55
C ARG A 81 -14.51 -5.37 22.71
N LEU A 82 -14.81 -4.59 21.67
CA LEU A 82 -15.92 -4.85 20.75
C LEU A 82 -15.54 -5.80 19.60
N GLY A 83 -14.30 -6.30 19.56
CA GLY A 83 -13.81 -7.11 18.43
C GLY A 83 -13.77 -6.33 17.11
N LEU A 84 -13.74 -4.99 17.17
CA LEU A 84 -13.78 -4.12 15.99
C LEU A 84 -12.36 -3.79 15.52
N PRO A 85 -12.16 -3.60 14.20
CA PRO A 85 -10.90 -3.09 13.66
C PRO A 85 -10.57 -1.74 14.29
N ARG A 86 -9.28 -1.46 14.49
CA ARG A 86 -8.78 -0.16 15.00
C ARG A 86 -8.56 0.78 13.81
N PRO A 87 -9.49 1.70 13.50
CA PRO A 87 -9.41 2.47 12.26
C PRO A 87 -8.51 3.71 12.41
N TYR A 88 -8.13 4.04 13.65
CA TYR A 88 -7.34 5.21 14.00
C TYR A 88 -5.94 4.85 14.44
N TYR A 89 -4.97 5.63 14.02
CA TYR A 89 -3.58 5.54 14.45
C TYR A 89 -3.10 6.88 15.00
N TRP A 90 -2.15 6.79 15.95
CA TRP A 90 -1.52 7.95 16.58
C TRP A 90 -0.65 8.71 15.57
N VAL A 91 -0.81 10.03 15.51
CA VAL A 91 -0.01 10.89 14.64
C VAL A 91 0.41 12.16 15.35
N LYS A 92 1.59 12.68 14.97
CA LYS A 92 2.08 14.00 15.38
C LYS A 92 1.88 15.00 14.24
N ILE A 93 1.31 16.15 14.55
CA ILE A 93 1.30 17.35 13.72
C ILE A 93 2.40 18.27 14.24
N PRO A 94 3.55 18.39 13.56
CA PRO A 94 4.68 19.19 14.02
C PRO A 94 4.29 20.66 14.24
N LYS A 95 4.92 21.35 15.20
CA LYS A 95 4.72 22.78 15.45
C LYS A 95 4.96 23.68 14.24
N THR A 96 5.74 23.19 13.28
CA THR A 96 6.05 23.89 12.01
C THR A 96 4.97 23.73 10.94
N THR A 97 3.86 23.01 11.23
CA THR A 97 2.79 22.75 10.24
C THR A 97 2.04 24.02 9.84
N TYR A 98 1.75 24.88 10.81
CA TYR A 98 1.10 26.17 10.59
C TYR A 98 2.00 27.29 11.13
N SER A 99 2.05 28.43 10.45
CA SER A 99 2.88 29.57 10.82
C SER A 99 2.56 30.15 12.21
N TRP A 100 1.35 29.90 12.71
CA TRP A 100 0.84 30.35 14.00
C TRP A 100 0.86 29.28 15.09
N GLN A 101 1.20 28.04 14.77
CA GLN A 101 1.24 26.93 15.72
C GLN A 101 2.52 27.01 16.57
N THR A 102 2.38 26.83 17.90
CA THR A 102 3.48 27.02 18.86
C THR A 102 4.03 25.71 19.42
N LYS A 103 3.23 24.64 19.44
CA LYS A 103 3.54 23.34 20.05
C LYS A 103 3.25 22.18 19.11
N ASP A 104 3.95 21.06 19.28
CA ASP A 104 3.60 19.81 18.59
C ASP A 104 2.22 19.34 19.08
N ILE A 105 1.39 18.84 18.17
CA ILE A 105 0.07 18.33 18.50
C ILE A 105 0.03 16.83 18.22
N PHE A 106 -0.40 16.05 19.19
CA PHE A 106 -0.65 14.63 19.00
C PHE A 106 -2.13 14.37 18.88
N THR A 107 -2.53 13.54 17.92
CA THR A 107 -3.94 13.29 17.63
C THR A 107 -4.14 11.96 16.90
N LEU A 108 -5.38 11.69 16.50
CA LEU A 108 -5.77 10.53 15.73
C LEU A 108 -5.77 10.84 14.23
N ALA A 109 -5.33 9.87 13.43
CA ALA A 109 -5.54 9.88 11.99
C ALA A 109 -6.21 8.59 11.53
N THR A 110 -6.94 8.70 10.43
CA THR A 110 -7.54 7.57 9.70
C THR A 110 -6.94 7.54 8.29
N PRO A 111 -6.81 6.36 7.65
CA PRO A 111 -6.45 6.31 6.24
C PRO A 111 -7.51 7.03 5.39
N ALA A 112 -7.07 7.69 4.32
CA ALA A 112 -7.96 8.13 3.25
C ALA A 112 -8.08 6.99 2.24
N LEU A 113 -9.32 6.58 1.96
CA LEU A 113 -9.61 5.44 1.09
C LEU A 113 -10.35 5.91 -0.16
N LEU A 114 -9.97 5.36 -1.31
CA LEU A 114 -10.81 5.37 -2.49
C LEU A 114 -11.60 4.07 -2.49
N VAL A 115 -12.92 4.17 -2.26
CA VAL A 115 -13.82 3.02 -2.22
C VAL A 115 -14.73 3.03 -3.43
N GLY A 116 -14.99 1.83 -3.97
CA GLY A 116 -15.94 1.61 -5.05
C GLY A 116 -16.98 0.58 -4.64
N ARG A 117 -18.17 0.62 -5.26
CA ARG A 117 -19.18 -0.44 -5.06
C ARG A 117 -18.71 -1.75 -5.69
N ILE A 118 -18.96 -2.85 -5.00
CA ILE A 118 -18.58 -4.21 -5.45
C ILE A 118 -19.23 -4.62 -6.78
N GLY A 119 -20.37 -4.03 -7.14
CA GLY A 119 -21.08 -4.32 -8.39
C GLY A 119 -20.51 -3.61 -9.62
N HIS A 120 -19.50 -2.73 -9.48
CA HIS A 120 -18.89 -2.10 -10.65
C HIS A 120 -18.05 -3.09 -11.45
N GLN A 121 -18.08 -2.94 -12.78
CA GLN A 121 -17.30 -3.80 -13.66
C GLN A 121 -15.79 -3.68 -13.37
N GLU A 122 -15.15 -4.82 -13.14
CA GLU A 122 -13.73 -4.90 -12.81
C GLU A 122 -12.84 -4.23 -13.87
N LYS A 123 -13.17 -4.41 -15.16
CA LYS A 123 -12.48 -3.77 -16.29
C LYS A 123 -12.42 -2.26 -16.17
N THR A 124 -13.53 -1.63 -15.79
CA THR A 124 -13.64 -0.17 -15.68
C THR A 124 -12.79 0.33 -14.53
N LEU A 125 -12.91 -0.30 -13.36
CA LEU A 125 -12.12 0.08 -12.19
C LEU A 125 -10.63 -0.23 -12.37
N PHE A 126 -10.28 -1.30 -13.08
CA PHE A 126 -8.89 -1.62 -13.41
C PHE A 126 -8.27 -0.52 -14.28
N ARG A 127 -8.95 -0.10 -15.36
CA ARG A 127 -8.50 1.01 -16.22
C ARG A 127 -8.39 2.33 -15.45
N LEU A 128 -9.32 2.60 -14.53
CA LEU A 128 -9.24 3.76 -13.66
C LEU A 128 -7.98 3.71 -12.77
N LEU A 129 -7.67 2.57 -12.17
CA LEU A 129 -6.44 2.39 -11.38
C LEU A 129 -5.20 2.61 -12.26
N GLU A 130 -5.18 2.05 -13.47
CA GLU A 130 -4.08 2.28 -14.42
C GLU A 130 -3.87 3.77 -14.69
N ALA A 131 -4.94 4.49 -15.01
CA ALA A 131 -4.88 5.93 -15.29
C ALA A 131 -4.38 6.74 -14.09
N ILE A 132 -4.86 6.43 -12.87
CA ILE A 132 -4.44 7.11 -11.65
C ILE A 132 -2.95 6.93 -11.39
N PHE A 133 -2.44 5.70 -11.48
CA PHE A 133 -1.04 5.42 -11.17
C PHE A 133 -0.09 5.87 -12.27
N SER A 134 -0.48 5.73 -13.55
CA SER A 134 0.34 6.17 -14.69
C SER A 134 0.47 7.68 -14.76
N GLN A 135 -0.53 8.43 -14.28
CA GLN A 135 -0.54 9.89 -14.23
C GLN A 135 -0.36 10.44 -12.80
N SER A 136 0.18 9.63 -11.90
CA SER A 136 0.27 10.00 -10.48
C SER A 136 1.05 11.30 -10.23
N SER A 137 2.02 11.65 -11.09
CA SER A 137 2.76 12.92 -11.06
C SER A 137 1.88 14.15 -11.34
N SER A 138 0.78 13.98 -12.08
CA SER A 138 -0.19 15.02 -12.43
C SER A 138 -1.25 15.24 -11.35
N LEU A 139 -1.30 14.41 -10.31
CA LEU A 139 -2.22 14.59 -9.19
C LEU A 139 -1.91 15.89 -8.45
N ARG A 140 -2.94 16.72 -8.25
CA ARG A 140 -2.80 18.09 -7.72
C ARG A 140 -2.46 18.16 -6.23
N HIS A 141 -2.96 17.20 -5.45
CA HIS A 141 -2.81 17.25 -4.00
C HIS A 141 -1.40 16.82 -3.57
N PRO A 142 -0.66 17.58 -2.75
CA PRO A 142 0.73 17.27 -2.38
C PRO A 142 0.94 15.87 -1.80
N LYS A 143 -0.02 15.37 -1.01
CA LYS A 143 0.02 14.01 -0.43
C LYS A 143 -0.10 12.88 -1.46
N TRP A 144 -0.74 13.14 -2.60
CA TRP A 144 -1.06 12.14 -3.62
C TRP A 144 -0.22 12.30 -4.89
N LYS A 145 0.40 13.47 -5.09
CA LYS A 145 1.33 13.70 -6.18
C LYS A 145 2.46 12.68 -6.15
N GLY A 146 2.70 12.00 -7.27
CA GLY A 146 3.68 10.94 -7.38
C GLY A 146 3.35 9.68 -6.57
N LEU A 147 2.06 9.40 -6.34
CA LEU A 147 1.61 8.19 -5.64
C LEU A 147 2.23 6.93 -6.25
N LYS A 148 3.02 6.21 -5.45
CA LYS A 148 3.64 4.94 -5.85
C LYS A 148 2.81 3.77 -5.38
N TYR A 149 2.64 2.79 -6.26
CA TYR A 149 2.01 1.51 -5.97
C TYR A 149 2.60 0.82 -4.73
N SER A 150 3.94 0.78 -4.61
CA SER A 150 4.63 0.14 -3.48
C SER A 150 4.25 0.72 -2.11
N LYS A 151 3.89 2.01 -2.05
CA LYS A 151 3.41 2.66 -0.84
C LYS A 151 1.98 2.21 -0.49
N VAL A 152 1.12 2.08 -1.52
CA VAL A 152 -0.27 1.64 -1.36
C VAL A 152 -0.34 0.17 -0.94
N ARG A 153 0.46 -0.71 -1.58
CA ARG A 153 0.46 -2.16 -1.29
C ARG A 153 0.64 -2.46 0.20
N LYS A 154 1.58 -1.79 0.87
CA LYS A 154 1.83 -1.94 2.32
C LYS A 154 0.64 -1.54 3.20
N GLN A 155 -0.21 -0.64 2.72
CA GLN A 155 -1.38 -0.16 3.45
C GLN A 155 -2.59 -1.07 3.24
N LEU A 156 -2.73 -1.70 2.07
CA LEU A 156 -3.87 -2.58 1.75
C LEU A 156 -3.97 -3.78 2.70
N VAL A 157 -2.83 -4.37 3.09
CA VAL A 157 -2.77 -5.53 4.01
C VAL A 157 -3.40 -5.23 5.38
N ARG A 158 -3.52 -3.96 5.75
CA ARG A 158 -4.03 -3.54 7.07
C ARG A 158 -5.51 -3.15 7.06
N LEU A 159 -6.16 -3.18 5.90
CA LEU A 159 -7.54 -2.74 5.79
C LEU A 159 -8.51 -3.88 6.10
N PRO A 160 -9.49 -3.68 7.01
CA PRO A 160 -10.51 -4.68 7.32
C PRO A 160 -11.60 -4.76 6.24
N ILE A 161 -11.33 -4.27 5.03
CA ILE A 161 -12.30 -4.14 3.94
C ILE A 161 -11.79 -4.99 2.77
N PRO A 162 -12.63 -5.86 2.18
CA PRO A 162 -12.21 -6.69 1.07
C PRO A 162 -11.75 -5.85 -0.12
N LEU A 163 -10.68 -6.29 -0.77
CA LEU A 163 -10.20 -5.67 -1.99
C LEU A 163 -11.13 -6.02 -3.16
N HIS A 164 -11.48 -5.00 -3.95
CA HIS A 164 -12.18 -5.21 -5.21
C HIS A 164 -11.33 -6.06 -6.18
N GLY A 165 -11.95 -6.92 -6.99
CA GLY A 165 -11.22 -7.80 -7.93
C GLY A 165 -10.30 -7.03 -8.89
N SER A 166 -10.73 -5.83 -9.32
CA SER A 166 -9.88 -4.93 -10.11
C SER A 166 -8.59 -4.48 -9.41
N VAL A 167 -8.62 -4.32 -8.08
CA VAL A 167 -7.42 -4.01 -7.30
C VAL A 167 -6.49 -5.22 -7.35
N ARG A 168 -7.01 -6.43 -7.10
CA ARG A 168 -6.23 -7.67 -7.17
C ARG A 168 -5.60 -7.89 -8.54
N MET A 169 -6.35 -7.68 -9.62
CA MET A 169 -5.82 -7.71 -10.99
C MET A 169 -4.69 -6.70 -11.20
N TYR A 170 -4.86 -5.47 -10.68
CA TYR A 170 -3.81 -4.47 -10.73
C TYR A 170 -2.59 -4.90 -9.92
N LEU A 171 -2.76 -5.46 -8.71
CA LEU A 171 -1.65 -5.98 -7.90
C LEU A 171 -0.88 -7.06 -8.66
N TYR A 172 -1.62 -8.00 -9.26
CA TYR A 172 -1.06 -9.08 -10.05
C TYR A 172 -0.25 -8.53 -11.22
N LYS A 173 -0.77 -7.56 -11.98
CA LYS A 173 -0.02 -6.90 -13.05
C LYS A 173 1.28 -6.24 -12.57
N GLN A 174 1.29 -5.63 -11.39
CA GLN A 174 2.52 -5.04 -10.84
C GLN A 174 3.53 -6.12 -10.41
N ASN A 175 3.06 -7.21 -9.81
CA ASN A 175 3.90 -8.37 -9.47
C ASN A 175 4.53 -8.95 -10.74
N LEU A 176 3.74 -9.09 -11.80
CA LEU A 176 4.21 -9.57 -13.09
C LEU A 176 5.34 -8.69 -13.66
N LYS A 177 5.18 -7.36 -13.64
CA LYS A 177 6.26 -6.43 -14.04
C LYS A 177 7.52 -6.59 -13.19
N GLN A 178 7.37 -6.79 -11.88
CA GLN A 178 8.51 -7.00 -10.99
C GLN A 178 9.25 -8.31 -11.31
N ILE A 179 8.52 -9.39 -11.57
CA ILE A 179 9.08 -10.69 -11.97
C ILE A 179 9.87 -10.56 -13.27
N GLN A 180 9.32 -9.87 -14.27
CA GLN A 180 10.03 -9.62 -15.52
C GLN A 180 11.37 -8.90 -15.26
N SER A 181 11.34 -7.84 -14.45
CA SER A 181 12.57 -7.12 -14.07
C SER A 181 13.58 -8.01 -13.35
N HIS A 182 13.14 -8.96 -12.52
CA HIS A 182 14.03 -9.92 -11.87
C HIS A 182 14.61 -10.91 -12.88
N PHE A 183 13.80 -11.44 -13.81
CA PHE A 183 14.27 -12.32 -14.88
C PHE A 183 15.34 -11.65 -15.74
N ASP A 184 15.13 -10.41 -16.18
CA ASP A 184 16.13 -9.65 -16.94
C ASP A 184 17.45 -9.51 -16.16
N GLY A 185 17.36 -9.28 -14.84
CA GLY A 185 18.51 -9.20 -13.95
C GLY A 185 19.27 -10.52 -13.82
N PHE A 186 18.54 -11.63 -13.65
CA PHE A 186 19.14 -12.95 -13.60
C PHE A 186 19.78 -13.36 -14.93
N GLN A 187 19.12 -13.12 -16.07
CA GLN A 187 19.65 -13.46 -17.39
C GLN A 187 20.98 -12.74 -17.65
N LYS A 188 21.07 -11.44 -17.32
CA LYS A 188 22.32 -10.67 -17.39
C LYS A 188 23.42 -11.26 -16.50
N ALA A 189 23.08 -11.62 -15.27
CA ALA A 189 24.03 -12.22 -14.34
C ALA A 189 24.52 -13.62 -14.77
N ILE A 190 23.62 -14.43 -15.33
CA ILE A 190 23.95 -15.75 -15.89
C ILE A 190 24.88 -15.61 -17.09
N ALA A 191 24.64 -14.63 -17.98
CA ALA A 191 25.49 -14.37 -19.13
C ALA A 191 26.93 -14.01 -18.70
N LEU A 192 27.09 -13.12 -17.70
CA LEU A 192 28.40 -12.78 -17.15
C LEU A 192 29.08 -13.99 -16.48
N TYR A 193 28.31 -14.77 -15.72
CA TYR A 193 28.82 -16.01 -15.12
C TYR A 193 29.32 -16.97 -16.20
N GLN A 194 28.56 -17.17 -17.27
CA GLN A 194 28.93 -18.07 -18.36
C GLN A 194 30.16 -17.56 -19.12
N GLN A 195 30.28 -16.26 -19.34
CA GLN A 195 31.46 -15.64 -19.96
C GLN A 195 32.74 -15.90 -19.14
N ASP A 196 32.68 -15.79 -17.82
CA ASP A 196 33.86 -15.99 -16.97
C ASP A 196 34.22 -17.46 -16.78
N ASN A 197 33.22 -18.34 -16.74
CA ASN A 197 33.40 -19.73 -16.29
C ASN A 197 33.23 -20.77 -17.41
N ASN A 198 32.87 -20.33 -18.63
CA ASN A 198 32.53 -21.18 -19.78
C ASN A 198 31.45 -22.24 -19.50
N LYS A 199 30.60 -22.00 -18.50
CA LYS A 199 29.52 -22.90 -18.10
C LYS A 199 28.38 -22.15 -17.42
N LEU A 200 27.17 -22.71 -17.48
CA LEU A 200 26.02 -22.18 -16.74
C LEU A 200 26.17 -22.43 -15.23
N PRO A 201 25.58 -21.56 -14.39
CA PRO A 201 25.55 -21.80 -12.95
C PRO A 201 24.66 -23.01 -12.61
N SER A 202 25.07 -23.83 -11.65
CA SER A 202 24.27 -24.97 -11.16
C SER A 202 23.10 -24.55 -10.27
N SER A 203 23.10 -23.31 -9.76
CA SER A 203 22.02 -22.72 -8.99
C SER A 203 22.11 -21.19 -9.06
N LEU A 204 21.00 -20.48 -8.80
CA LEU A 204 21.03 -19.02 -8.69
C LEU A 204 21.99 -18.53 -7.60
N MET A 205 22.24 -19.33 -6.55
CA MET A 205 23.18 -18.96 -5.49
C MET A 205 24.61 -18.75 -6.00
N ALA A 206 25.00 -19.43 -7.08
CA ALA A 206 26.30 -19.25 -7.73
C ALA A 206 26.50 -17.83 -8.30
N LEU A 207 25.41 -17.06 -8.48
CA LEU A 207 25.45 -15.67 -8.92
C LEU A 207 25.84 -14.71 -7.78
N VAL A 208 25.64 -15.11 -6.52
CA VAL A 208 25.92 -14.27 -5.34
C VAL A 208 27.16 -14.76 -4.59
N LYS A 209 27.40 -16.09 -4.57
CA LYS A 209 28.51 -16.69 -3.85
C LYS A 209 29.30 -17.65 -4.75
N ALA A 210 30.63 -17.57 -4.67
CA ALA A 210 31.53 -18.44 -5.40
C ALA A 210 31.22 -19.93 -5.10
N PRO A 211 30.99 -20.77 -6.12
CA PRO A 211 30.93 -22.22 -5.97
C PRO A 211 32.28 -22.78 -5.49
N LYS A 212 32.25 -23.84 -4.69
CA LYS A 212 33.46 -24.48 -4.18
C LYS A 212 34.35 -24.96 -5.33
N GLY A 213 35.63 -24.58 -5.31
CA GLY A 213 36.62 -25.00 -6.29
C GLY A 213 36.60 -24.26 -7.64
N LEU A 214 35.72 -23.28 -7.83
CA LEU A 214 35.63 -22.53 -9.09
C LEU A 214 36.59 -21.32 -9.10
N LYS A 215 37.81 -21.54 -9.59
CA LYS A 215 38.87 -20.49 -9.63
C LYS A 215 38.59 -19.35 -10.62
N THR A 216 37.78 -19.61 -11.65
CA THR A 216 37.44 -18.65 -12.71
C THR A 216 36.32 -17.68 -12.33
N TRP A 217 35.73 -17.83 -11.14
CA TRP A 217 34.60 -17.01 -10.69
C TRP A 217 35.06 -15.58 -10.37
N LYS A 218 34.46 -14.58 -11.03
CA LYS A 218 34.76 -13.14 -10.81
C LYS A 218 33.58 -12.35 -10.25
N GLY A 219 32.60 -13.05 -9.69
CA GLY A 219 31.43 -12.43 -9.08
C GLY A 219 31.75 -11.64 -7.80
N PRO A 220 30.73 -11.19 -7.06
CA PRO A 220 29.33 -11.53 -7.24
C PRO A 220 28.70 -10.87 -8.48
N TYR A 221 27.92 -11.66 -9.23
CA TYR A 221 27.15 -11.20 -10.41
C TYR A 221 25.81 -10.55 -10.01
N LEU A 222 25.33 -10.85 -8.79
CA LEU A 222 24.20 -10.20 -8.14
C LEU A 222 24.54 -9.86 -6.68
N LYS A 223 24.04 -8.73 -6.18
CA LYS A 223 24.24 -8.34 -4.76
C LYS A 223 23.52 -9.30 -3.80
N MET A 224 22.31 -9.72 -4.15
CA MET A 224 21.51 -10.69 -3.42
C MET A 224 20.51 -11.34 -4.36
N LEU A 225 19.96 -12.49 -3.97
CA LEU A 225 18.85 -13.11 -4.69
C LEU A 225 17.54 -12.42 -4.30
N PRO A 226 16.84 -11.75 -5.24
CA PRO A 226 15.50 -11.26 -4.95
C PRO A 226 14.56 -12.45 -4.77
N LYS A 227 13.57 -12.27 -3.88
CA LYS A 227 12.37 -13.10 -3.86
C LYS A 227 11.38 -12.61 -4.90
N ASP A 228 10.50 -13.50 -5.34
CA ASP A 228 9.39 -13.07 -6.16
C ASP A 228 8.40 -12.21 -5.33
N PRO A 229 7.41 -11.57 -5.97
CA PRO A 229 6.49 -10.67 -5.29
C PRO A 229 5.63 -11.31 -4.20
N TRP A 230 5.57 -12.64 -4.13
CA TRP A 230 4.85 -13.41 -3.12
C TRP A 230 5.78 -13.96 -2.02
N GLY A 231 7.09 -13.70 -2.12
CA GLY A 231 8.08 -14.13 -1.14
C GLY A 231 8.75 -15.46 -1.48
N ASN A 232 8.40 -16.08 -2.60
CA ASN A 232 8.94 -17.36 -3.00
C ASN A 232 10.34 -17.20 -3.63
N SER A 233 11.16 -18.25 -3.52
CA SER A 233 12.45 -18.30 -4.22
C SER A 233 12.24 -18.58 -5.70
N TYR A 234 13.04 -17.96 -6.56
CA TYR A 234 13.13 -18.35 -7.96
C TYR A 234 13.82 -19.70 -8.13
N VAL A 235 13.40 -20.45 -9.14
CA VAL A 235 13.98 -21.75 -9.49
C VAL A 235 14.74 -21.62 -10.81
N LEU A 236 16.01 -22.04 -10.83
CA LEU A 236 16.77 -22.21 -12.07
C LEU A 236 16.66 -23.67 -12.52
N LYS A 237 16.35 -23.88 -13.79
CA LYS A 237 16.29 -25.19 -14.42
C LYS A 237 17.30 -25.25 -15.56
N VAL A 238 18.15 -26.29 -15.57
CA VAL A 238 19.17 -26.54 -16.60
C VAL A 238 19.14 -28.04 -16.93
N PRO A 239 18.85 -28.47 -18.17
CA PRO A 239 18.38 -27.64 -19.29
C PRO A 239 16.97 -27.09 -19.04
N GLY A 240 16.64 -25.97 -19.69
CA GLY A 240 15.31 -25.37 -19.65
C GLY A 240 14.23 -26.22 -20.35
N ARG A 241 12.98 -25.77 -20.28
CA ARG A 241 11.90 -26.33 -21.13
C ARG A 241 12.05 -25.87 -22.59
N TRP A 242 11.34 -26.53 -23.50
CA TRP A 242 11.27 -26.17 -24.93
C TRP A 242 12.62 -25.92 -25.62
N ALA A 243 13.59 -26.79 -25.35
CA ALA A 243 14.95 -26.73 -25.91
C ALA A 243 15.73 -25.45 -25.55
N MET A 244 15.36 -24.73 -24.49
CA MET A 244 16.14 -23.61 -23.96
C MET A 244 17.30 -24.14 -23.10
N ASP A 245 18.46 -23.46 -23.16
CA ASP A 245 19.66 -23.83 -22.39
C ASP A 245 19.42 -23.82 -20.88
N TYR A 246 18.62 -22.87 -20.40
CA TYR A 246 18.16 -22.78 -19.02
C TYR A 246 16.78 -22.15 -18.97
N GLU A 247 16.13 -22.16 -17.82
CA GLU A 247 14.88 -21.44 -17.56
C GLU A 247 14.85 -20.97 -16.11
N ILE A 248 14.29 -19.78 -15.88
CA ILE A 248 14.04 -19.27 -14.54
C ILE A 248 12.54 -19.22 -14.29
N LEU A 249 12.11 -19.76 -13.17
CA LEU A 249 10.71 -19.89 -12.80
C LEU A 249 10.41 -19.13 -11.50
N SER A 250 9.27 -18.42 -11.49
CA SER A 250 8.52 -18.13 -10.26
C SER A 250 7.34 -19.10 -10.21
N LEU A 251 7.15 -19.77 -9.08
CA LEU A 251 6.10 -20.78 -8.87
C LEU A 251 4.76 -20.14 -8.49
N GLY A 252 4.49 -18.93 -8.98
CA GLY A 252 3.27 -18.19 -8.67
C GLY A 252 3.10 -17.86 -7.19
N ARG A 253 1.87 -17.49 -6.83
CA ARG A 253 1.50 -17.14 -5.45
C ARG A 253 1.60 -18.32 -4.49
N ASP A 254 1.20 -19.52 -4.90
CA ASP A 254 1.15 -20.70 -4.03
C ASP A 254 2.54 -21.33 -3.79
N GLY A 255 3.54 -20.94 -4.57
CA GLY A 255 4.90 -21.45 -4.45
C GLY A 255 5.03 -22.91 -4.90
N LYS A 256 4.06 -23.44 -5.64
CA LYS A 256 4.02 -24.83 -6.08
C LYS A 256 4.06 -24.90 -7.60
N LYS A 257 4.64 -25.98 -8.10
CA LYS A 257 4.70 -26.24 -9.55
C LYS A 257 3.29 -26.43 -10.11
N GLY A 258 3.00 -25.78 -11.23
CA GLY A 258 1.74 -25.89 -11.94
C GLY A 258 0.83 -24.70 -11.67
N GLY A 259 -0.42 -24.96 -11.26
CA GLY A 259 -1.40 -23.93 -10.94
C GLY A 259 -2.05 -23.23 -12.15
N LYS A 260 -2.98 -22.31 -11.86
CA LYS A 260 -3.71 -21.49 -12.82
C LYS A 260 -3.87 -20.06 -12.27
N GLY A 261 -4.28 -19.12 -13.12
CA GLY A 261 -4.52 -17.75 -12.67
C GLY A 261 -3.26 -17.13 -12.08
N MET A 262 -3.30 -16.74 -10.80
CA MET A 262 -2.17 -16.17 -10.06
C MET A 262 -1.22 -17.22 -9.45
N ASP A 263 -1.63 -18.49 -9.42
CA ASP A 263 -0.85 -19.62 -8.92
C ASP A 263 -0.07 -20.30 -10.05
N ARG A 264 -0.15 -19.79 -11.28
CA ARG A 264 0.57 -20.36 -12.41
C ARG A 264 2.09 -20.17 -12.27
N ASP A 265 2.85 -21.15 -12.71
CA ASP A 265 4.28 -20.98 -12.98
C ASP A 265 4.52 -19.88 -14.04
N LEU A 266 5.50 -19.03 -13.79
CA LEU A 266 5.92 -17.95 -14.70
C LEU A 266 7.35 -18.17 -15.14
N SER A 267 7.57 -18.20 -16.45
CA SER A 267 8.87 -18.44 -17.07
C SER A 267 9.56 -17.18 -17.59
N SER A 268 10.90 -17.15 -17.46
CA SER A 268 11.77 -16.14 -18.09
C SER A 268 11.66 -16.08 -19.61
N TRP A 269 11.16 -17.13 -20.27
CA TRP A 269 11.01 -17.19 -21.73
C TRP A 269 9.59 -16.88 -22.21
N GLU A 270 8.63 -16.74 -21.30
CA GLU A 270 7.23 -16.49 -21.64
C GLU A 270 6.80 -15.03 -21.42
N GLY A 271 7.72 -14.11 -21.09
CA GLY A 271 7.46 -12.73 -20.64
C GLY A 271 6.27 -12.02 -21.30
N ASN A 272 6.25 -12.04 -22.63
CA ASN A 272 5.22 -11.37 -23.44
C ASN A 272 3.85 -12.08 -23.40
N LEU A 273 3.82 -13.40 -23.20
CA LEU A 273 2.61 -14.23 -23.20
C LEU A 273 1.74 -13.96 -21.98
N TRP A 274 2.32 -13.97 -20.78
CA TRP A 274 1.54 -13.76 -19.55
C TRP A 274 1.18 -12.29 -19.32
N MET A 275 1.97 -11.33 -19.82
CA MET A 275 1.64 -9.91 -19.77
C MET A 275 0.46 -9.54 -20.70
N GLY A 276 0.37 -10.17 -21.88
CA GLY A 276 -0.74 -9.99 -22.82
C GLY A 276 -2.06 -10.63 -22.38
N GLN A 277 -1.98 -11.64 -21.51
CA GLN A 277 -3.14 -12.34 -20.94
C GLN A 277 -3.78 -11.61 -19.73
N ILE A 278 -3.20 -10.50 -19.26
CA ILE A 278 -3.83 -9.64 -18.25
C ILE A 278 -4.92 -8.80 -18.93
N GLN A 279 -5.96 -9.48 -19.40
CA GLN A 279 -7.21 -8.86 -19.75
C GLN A 279 -8.18 -9.08 -18.59
N PRO A 280 -9.08 -8.13 -18.29
CA PRO A 280 -10.22 -8.42 -17.44
C PRO A 280 -11.01 -9.53 -18.14
N VAL A 281 -10.94 -10.74 -17.59
CA VAL A 281 -11.52 -11.93 -18.18
C VAL A 281 -13.03 -11.69 -18.28
N LYS A 282 -13.60 -11.90 -19.47
CA LYS A 282 -15.06 -11.87 -19.65
C LYS A 282 -15.63 -13.04 -18.83
N GLY A 283 -16.26 -12.75 -17.70
CA GLY A 283 -17.13 -13.69 -17.01
C GLY A 283 -16.53 -14.60 -15.95
N GLU A 284 -15.26 -14.45 -15.55
CA GLU A 284 -14.78 -15.12 -14.33
C GLU A 284 -15.31 -14.36 -13.10
N LYS A 285 -16.37 -14.89 -12.48
CA LYS A 285 -16.69 -14.54 -11.10
C LYS A 285 -15.64 -15.21 -10.22
N PHE A 286 -14.82 -14.42 -9.54
CA PHE A 286 -13.96 -14.91 -8.45
C PHE A 286 -14.81 -15.67 -7.44
N SER A 287 -14.36 -16.87 -7.06
CA SER A 287 -15.08 -17.75 -6.13
C SER A 287 -15.20 -17.07 -4.77
N PRO A 288 -16.32 -17.26 -4.02
CA PRO A 288 -16.43 -16.84 -2.63
C PRO A 288 -15.27 -17.31 -1.73
N GLU A 289 -14.58 -18.39 -2.07
CA GLU A 289 -13.47 -18.96 -1.30
C GLU A 289 -12.20 -18.09 -1.33
N GLU A 290 -11.99 -17.33 -2.41
CA GLU A 290 -10.89 -16.36 -2.55
C GLU A 290 -11.09 -15.09 -1.68
N ARG A 291 -12.17 -15.05 -0.87
CA ARG A 291 -12.41 -14.01 0.14
C ARG A 291 -11.72 -14.29 1.47
N LYS A 292 -11.28 -15.53 1.73
CA LYS A 292 -10.70 -15.93 3.04
C LYS A 292 -9.17 -15.91 3.07
N GLY A 293 -8.50 -16.09 1.93
CA GLY A 293 -7.04 -16.31 1.88
C GLY A 293 -6.13 -15.10 2.22
N ASP A 294 -6.69 -13.90 2.37
CA ASP A 294 -5.91 -12.71 2.76
C ASP A 294 -5.89 -12.48 4.29
N GLN A 295 -6.52 -13.37 5.09
CA GLN A 295 -6.55 -13.29 6.57
C GLN A 295 -5.61 -14.28 7.29
N GLU A 296 -4.95 -15.18 6.58
CA GLU A 296 -4.01 -16.13 7.18
C GLU A 296 -2.57 -15.75 6.80
N GLY A 297 -1.89 -15.10 7.73
CA GLY A 297 -0.51 -14.67 7.63
C GLY A 297 -0.16 -13.80 8.82
N ASP A 298 -0.03 -14.46 9.98
CA ASP A 298 0.41 -13.89 11.27
C ASP A 298 1.70 -13.07 11.17
#